data_AF-A0A9D5K5H1-F1
#
_entry.id   AF-A0A9D5K5H1-F1
#
_cell.length_a   1.000
_cell.length_b   1.000
_cell.length_c   1.000
_cell.angle_alpha   90.00
_cell.angle_beta   90.00
_cell.angle_gamma   90.00
#
_symmetry.space_group_name_H-M   'P 1'
#
loop_
_entity.id
_entity.type
_entity.pdbx_description
1 polymer ?
#
loop_
_entity_poly.entity_id
_entity_poly.type
_entity_poly.pdbx_seq_one_letter_code
_entity_poly.pdbx_strand_id
1 'polypeptide(L)'
;MSEHSEREQTMVLQEPLPLRQYPFDSYAERLGMDPETLIQEIKELRESGVIGRVVGIVKHDRAEFVRNAIVAFEVDMGRCDQAGERLAALSYVSHYYKRSTYQD
;
A
#
# COMPACT_ATOMS: atom_id res chain seq x y z
N MET A 1 5.26 21.29 -22.68
CA MET A 1 4.81 20.54 -21.50
C MET A 1 4.27 19.23 -22.04
N SER A 2 4.98 18.12 -21.85
CA SER A 2 4.46 16.82 -22.30
C SER A 2 3.24 16.47 -21.47
N GLU A 3 2.09 16.31 -22.11
CA GLU A 3 0.86 15.82 -21.48
C GLU A 3 1.03 14.32 -21.18
N HIS A 4 1.68 14.00 -20.07
CA HIS A 4 1.62 12.65 -19.51
C HIS A 4 0.29 12.44 -18.82
N SER A 5 -0.30 11.26 -19.01
CA SER A 5 -1.53 10.90 -18.30
C SER A 5 -1.25 10.77 -16.80
N GLU A 6 -2.20 11.15 -15.94
CA GLU A 6 -2.16 10.88 -14.48
C GLU A 6 -1.78 9.42 -14.16
N ARG A 7 -2.18 8.49 -15.04
CA ARG A 7 -1.83 7.07 -14.94
C ARG A 7 -0.33 6.82 -15.10
N GLU A 8 0.32 7.47 -16.07
CA GLU A 8 1.76 7.33 -16.32
C GLU A 8 2.57 7.91 -15.16
N GLN A 9 2.18 9.08 -14.65
CA GLN A 9 2.78 9.69 -13.47
C GLN A 9 2.70 8.74 -12.26
N THR A 10 1.49 8.24 -11.99
CA THR A 10 1.25 7.33 -10.85
C THR A 10 2.00 6.01 -10.99
N MET A 11 2.25 5.53 -12.21
CA MET A 11 3.07 4.34 -12.45
C MET A 11 4.55 4.59 -12.11
N VAL A 12 5.12 5.72 -12.55
CA VAL A 12 6.52 6.07 -12.25
C VAL A 12 6.72 6.24 -10.74
N LEU A 13 5.78 6.87 -10.05
CA LEU A 13 5.86 7.10 -8.60
C LEU A 13 5.76 5.83 -7.74
N GLN A 14 5.26 4.72 -8.30
CA GLN A 14 5.22 3.42 -7.62
C GLN A 14 6.54 2.67 -7.67
N GLU A 15 7.48 3.11 -8.51
CA GLU A 15 8.80 2.51 -8.58
C GLU A 15 9.68 2.87 -7.38
N PRO A 16 10.66 2.02 -7.02
CA PRO A 16 11.58 2.31 -5.93
C PRO A 16 12.33 3.63 -6.14
N LEU A 17 12.13 4.57 -5.23
CA LEU A 17 12.81 5.86 -5.26
C LEU A 17 14.33 5.66 -5.09
N PRO A 18 15.17 6.14 -6.02
CA PRO A 18 16.60 5.92 -5.95
C PRO A 18 17.23 6.68 -4.77
N LEU A 19 18.12 6.00 -4.03
CA LEU A 19 18.83 6.58 -2.89
C LEU A 19 20.01 7.45 -3.36
N ARG A 20 19.70 8.68 -3.78
CA ARG A 20 20.68 9.70 -4.21
C ARG A 20 20.24 11.10 -3.78
N GLN A 21 21.11 12.10 -3.95
CA GLN A 21 20.88 13.49 -3.50
C GLN A 21 19.59 14.11 -4.07
N TYR A 22 19.30 13.84 -5.35
CA TYR A 22 18.11 14.33 -6.05
C TYR A 22 17.29 13.15 -6.57
N PRO A 23 16.48 12.52 -5.71
CA PRO A 23 15.87 11.22 -6.01
C PRO A 23 14.75 11.30 -7.06
N PHE A 24 14.11 12.48 -7.21
CA PHE A 24 12.99 12.68 -8.14
C PHE A 24 13.42 13.07 -9.56
N ASP A 25 14.67 13.48 -9.79
CA ASP A 25 15.12 13.96 -11.11
C ASP A 25 14.92 12.93 -12.21
N SER A 26 15.16 11.65 -11.90
CA SER A 26 15.02 10.55 -12.86
C SER A 26 13.55 10.29 -13.21
N TYR A 27 12.63 10.65 -12.31
CA TYR A 27 11.20 10.54 -12.57
C TYR A 27 10.74 11.72 -13.40
N ALA A 28 11.21 12.93 -13.05
CA ALA A 28 10.93 14.15 -13.79
C ALA A 28 11.44 14.05 -15.24
N GLU A 29 12.66 13.56 -15.47
CA GLU A 29 13.22 13.33 -16.80
C GLU A 29 12.37 12.37 -17.64
N ARG A 30 11.95 11.24 -17.05
CA ARG A 30 11.09 10.24 -17.73
C ARG A 30 9.70 10.78 -18.06
N LEU A 31 9.19 11.69 -17.23
CA LEU A 31 7.91 12.36 -17.39
C LEU A 31 8.04 13.71 -18.13
N GLY A 32 9.20 14.05 -18.69
CA GLY A 32 9.40 15.34 -19.37
C GLY A 32 9.01 16.56 -18.54
N MET A 33 9.18 16.46 -17.22
CA MET A 33 8.78 17.44 -16.21
C MET A 33 9.99 18.09 -15.55
N ASP A 34 9.75 19.28 -15.04
CA ASP A 34 10.64 19.92 -14.08
C ASP A 34 10.54 19.24 -12.70
N PRO A 35 11.64 18.97 -11.99
CA PRO A 35 11.61 18.26 -10.70
C PRO A 35 10.75 18.94 -9.64
N GLU A 36 10.79 20.26 -9.55
CA GLU A 36 9.99 21.04 -8.59
C GLU A 36 8.49 20.92 -8.90
N THR A 37 8.13 20.93 -10.18
CA THR A 37 6.76 20.70 -10.65
C THR A 37 6.27 19.30 -10.27
N LEU A 38 7.08 18.27 -10.51
CA LEU A 38 6.74 16.90 -10.11
C LEU A 38 6.56 16.77 -8.59
N ILE A 39 7.43 17.39 -7.80
CA ILE A 39 7.32 17.38 -6.33
C ILE A 39 6.02 18.07 -5.88
N GLN A 40 5.62 19.16 -6.54
CA GLN A 40 4.38 19.86 -6.23
C GLN A 40 3.15 19.00 -6.55
N GLU A 41 3.12 18.33 -7.71
CA GLU A 41 2.05 17.39 -8.06
C GLU A 41 1.97 16.21 -7.08
N ILE A 42 3.10 15.63 -6.66
CA ILE A 42 3.13 14.56 -5.64
C ILE A 42 2.48 15.02 -4.33
N LYS A 43 2.70 16.28 -3.91
CA LYS A 43 2.07 16.84 -2.71
C LYS A 43 0.56 16.96 -2.88
N GLU A 44 0.09 17.45 -4.02
CA GLU A 44 -1.34 17.58 -4.32
C GLU A 44 -2.05 16.21 -4.39
N LEU A 45 -1.40 15.20 -4.99
CA LEU A 45 -1.88 13.82 -5.00
C LEU A 45 -1.92 13.20 -3.60
N ARG A 46 -1.00 13.59 -2.72
CA ARG A 46 -1.02 13.16 -1.31
C ARG A 46 -2.14 13.86 -0.54
N GLU A 47 -2.35 15.15 -0.75
CA GLU A 47 -3.40 15.94 -0.09
C GLU A 47 -4.81 15.49 -0.51
N SER A 48 -4.99 15.12 -1.78
CA SER A 48 -6.24 14.55 -2.30
C SER A 48 -6.48 13.09 -1.90
N GLY A 49 -5.49 12.41 -1.31
CA GLY A 49 -5.59 11.02 -0.88
C GLY A 49 -5.34 9.97 -1.97
N VAL A 50 -4.96 10.37 -3.19
CA VAL A 50 -4.56 9.46 -4.27
C VAL A 50 -3.27 8.73 -3.90
N ILE A 51 -2.29 9.44 -3.35
CA ILE A 51 -1.07 8.85 -2.77
C ILE A 51 -1.26 8.69 -1.26
N GLY A 52 -1.44 7.45 -0.81
CA GLY A 52 -1.63 7.16 0.61
C GLY A 52 -0.41 7.47 1.47
N ARG A 53 0.79 7.02 1.07
CA ARG A 53 2.03 7.24 1.83
C ARG A 53 3.29 7.08 0.98
N VAL A 54 4.31 7.89 1.26
CA VAL A 54 5.69 7.72 0.77
C VAL A 54 6.54 7.31 1.95
N VAL A 55 7.00 6.05 1.98
CA VAL A 55 7.69 5.47 3.15
C VAL A 55 8.89 4.65 2.71
N GLY A 56 9.97 4.72 3.50
CA GLY A 56 11.07 3.79 3.39
C GLY A 56 10.68 2.43 3.99
N ILE A 57 10.83 1.36 3.22
CA ILE A 57 10.63 0.00 3.70
C ILE A 57 12.00 -0.57 4.07
N VAL A 58 12.29 -0.65 5.36
CA VAL A 58 13.47 -1.36 5.85
C VAL A 58 13.10 -2.84 5.94
N LYS A 59 13.79 -3.70 5.19
CA LYS A 59 13.75 -5.13 5.48
C LYS A 59 14.43 -5.33 6.83
N HIS A 60 13.65 -5.49 7.88
CA HIS A 60 14.14 -5.97 9.16
C HIS A 60 14.34 -7.49 9.01
N ASP A 61 15.51 -7.92 8.57
CA ASP A 61 15.90 -9.32 8.56
C ASP A 61 15.89 -9.85 9.99
N ARG A 62 14.75 -10.50 10.31
CA ARG A 62 14.21 -11.02 11.59
C ARG A 62 12.98 -10.21 12.02
N ALA A 63 11.86 -10.48 11.37
CA ALA A 63 10.55 -10.18 11.92
C ALA A 63 10.22 -11.22 13.00
N GLU A 64 9.55 -10.80 14.07
CA GLU A 64 9.17 -11.60 15.24
C GLU A 64 8.34 -12.87 14.94
N PHE A 65 7.90 -13.04 13.68
CA PHE A 65 7.16 -14.21 13.19
C PHE A 65 7.88 -14.86 12.01
N VAL A 66 8.42 -16.06 12.24
CA VAL A 66 9.16 -16.85 11.23
C VAL A 66 8.21 -17.60 10.28
N ARG A 67 6.92 -17.69 10.62
CA ARG A 67 5.90 -18.41 9.85
C ARG A 67 4.57 -17.67 9.90
N ASN A 68 3.88 -17.58 8.76
CA ASN A 68 2.53 -17.05 8.63
C ASN A 68 1.56 -18.20 8.30
N ALA A 69 0.31 -18.09 8.75
CA ALA A 69 -0.78 -19.00 8.40
C ALA A 69 -2.02 -18.21 7.99
N ILE A 70 -2.73 -18.70 6.97
CA ILE A 70 -4.07 -18.24 6.60
C ILE A 70 -5.03 -19.38 6.90
N VAL A 71 -6.07 -19.10 7.68
CA VAL A 71 -7.07 -20.09 8.09
C VAL A 71 -8.45 -19.56 7.72
N ALA A 72 -9.27 -20.43 7.14
CA ALA A 72 -10.68 -20.16 6.90
C ALA A 72 -11.52 -21.02 7.86
N PHE A 73 -12.55 -20.41 8.45
CA PHE A 73 -13.48 -21.08 9.33
C PHE A 73 -14.88 -20.95 8.75
N GLU A 74 -15.61 -22.05 8.69
CA GLU A 74 -17.06 -22.01 8.51
C GLU A 74 -17.69 -21.67 9.86
N VAL A 75 -18.46 -20.59 9.91
CA VAL A 75 -19.06 -20.07 11.13
C VAL A 75 -20.52 -19.75 10.85
N ASP A 76 -21.40 -20.18 11.73
CA ASP A 76 -22.81 -19.78 11.70
C ASP A 76 -22.92 -18.25 11.73
N MET A 77 -23.80 -17.69 10.89
CA MET A 77 -23.94 -16.26 10.68
C MET A 77 -24.28 -15.51 11.97
N GLY A 78 -25.09 -16.12 12.85
CA GLY A 78 -25.43 -15.55 14.16
C GLY A 78 -24.25 -15.45 15.14
N ARG A 79 -23.13 -16.12 14.86
CA ARG A 79 -21.92 -16.15 15.70
C ARG A 79 -20.70 -15.50 15.03
N CYS A 80 -20.85 -15.03 13.79
CA CYS A 80 -19.75 -14.50 12.99
C CYS A 80 -19.07 -13.29 13.68
N ASP A 81 -19.86 -12.35 14.20
CA ASP A 81 -19.33 -11.15 14.85
C ASP A 81 -18.58 -11.51 16.15
N GLN A 82 -19.15 -12.41 16.96
CA GLN A 82 -18.49 -12.94 18.17
C GLN A 82 -17.16 -13.66 17.85
N ALA A 83 -17.11 -14.42 16.75
CA ALA A 83 -15.87 -15.06 16.31
C ALA A 83 -14.83 -14.01 15.89
N GLY A 84 -15.25 -12.95 15.18
CA GLY A 84 -14.40 -11.82 14.81
C GLY A 84 -13.79 -11.10 16.02
N GLU A 85 -14.60 -10.80 17.04
CA GLU A 85 -14.11 -10.18 18.29
C GLU A 85 -13.05 -11.05 18.99
N ARG A 86 -13.26 -12.37 19.04
CA ARG A 86 -12.28 -13.30 19.62
C ARG A 86 -10.98 -13.33 18.83
N LEU A 87 -11.05 -13.28 17.49
CA LEU A 87 -9.87 -13.21 16.63
C LEU A 87 -9.13 -11.88 16.80
N ALA A 88 -9.86 -10.77 16.90
CA ALA A 88 -9.29 -9.43 17.10
C ALA A 88 -8.50 -9.30 18.41
N ALA A 89 -8.87 -10.07 19.43
CA ALA A 89 -8.17 -10.09 20.73
C ALA A 89 -6.84 -10.87 20.70
N LEU A 90 -6.56 -11.64 19.64
CA LEU A 90 -5.33 -12.43 19.54
C LEU A 90 -4.20 -11.57 18.95
N SER A 91 -3.14 -11.34 19.74
CA SER A 91 -2.00 -10.49 19.33
C SER A 91 -1.26 -10.96 18.08
N TYR A 92 -1.36 -12.24 17.74
CA TYR A 92 -0.74 -12.83 16.54
C TYR A 92 -1.68 -12.84 15.32
N VAL A 93 -2.93 -12.39 15.45
CA VAL A 93 -3.85 -12.18 14.33
C VAL A 93 -3.71 -10.74 13.86
N SER A 94 -3.12 -10.55 12.69
CA SER A 94 -2.96 -9.21 12.11
C SER A 94 -4.22 -8.73 11.37
N HIS A 95 -4.98 -9.64 10.77
CA HIS A 95 -6.16 -9.33 9.98
C HIS A 95 -7.18 -10.47 10.07
N TYR A 96 -8.46 -10.13 10.11
CA TYR A 96 -9.57 -11.07 9.93
C TYR A 96 -10.65 -10.39 9.08
N TYR A 97 -11.38 -11.18 8.30
CA TYR A 97 -12.42 -10.69 7.40
C TYR A 97 -13.60 -11.64 7.40
N LYS A 98 -14.82 -11.09 7.52
CA LYS A 98 -16.04 -11.80 7.14
C LYS A 98 -16.09 -11.86 5.61
N ARG A 99 -16.13 -13.07 5.05
CA ARG A 99 -16.19 -13.32 3.62
C ARG A 99 -17.48 -14.06 3.28
N SER A 100 -18.19 -13.62 2.24
CA SER A 100 -19.31 -14.37 1.69
C SER A 100 -18.78 -15.63 0.99
N THR A 101 -19.47 -16.75 1.18
CA THR A 101 -19.24 -17.98 0.41
C THR A 101 -20.08 -17.94 -0.87
N TYR A 102 -19.49 -18.37 -1.98
CA TYR A 102 -20.22 -18.60 -3.23
C TYR A 102 -20.50 -20.10 -3.34
N GLN A 103 -21.66 -20.49 -3.87
CA GLN A 103 -21.88 -21.88 -4.29
C GLN A 103 -21.08 -22.11 -5.58
N ASP A 104 -20.43 -23.28 -5.66
CA ASP A 104 -19.72 -23.73 -6.86
C ASP A 104 -20.66 -23.86 -8.06
#